data_AF-A0A3B8YE64-F1
#
_entry.id   AF-A0A3B8YE64-F1
#
_cell.length_a   1.000
_cell.length_b   1.000
_cell.length_c   1.000
_cell.angle_alpha   90.00
_cell.angle_beta   90.00
_cell.angle_gamma   90.00
#
_symmetry.space_group_name_H-M   'P 1'
#
loop_
_entity.id
_entity.type
_entity.pdbx_description
1 polymer ?
#
loop_
_entity_poly.entity_id
_entity_poly.type
_entity_poly.pdbx_seq_one_letter_code
_entity_poly.pdbx_strand_id
1 'polypeptide(L)' 'MTARYKHPFERLEIFLNEYQPQLKKALQAIEIIRKTDQNSEDFSQAIADLHVCSTVLESYSEGMVEAIDQFTEDRNDD' A
#
# COMPACT_ATOMS: atom_id res chain seq x y z
N MET A 1 -4.97 14.97 -22.47
CA MET A 1 -5.97 15.58 -21.57
C MET A 1 -5.68 15.10 -20.17
N THR A 2 -4.88 15.84 -19.41
CA THR A 2 -4.61 15.57 -17.99
C THR A 2 -5.77 16.09 -17.19
N ALA A 3 -6.58 15.18 -16.63
CA ALA A 3 -7.55 15.57 -15.62
C ALA A 3 -6.75 16.15 -14.44
N ARG A 4 -6.77 17.48 -14.28
CA ARG A 4 -6.29 18.13 -13.06
C ARG A 4 -7.24 17.68 -11.95
N TYR A 5 -6.79 16.75 -11.12
CA TYR A 5 -7.44 16.45 -9.85
C TYR A 5 -7.62 17.78 -9.11
N LYS A 6 -8.83 18.02 -8.58
CA LYS A 6 -9.21 19.34 -8.06
C LYS A 6 -8.48 19.70 -6.77
N HIS A 7 -7.98 18.72 -6.00
CA HIS A 7 -7.03 18.94 -4.92
C HIS A 7 -6.00 17.80 -4.80
N PRO A 8 -4.71 18.10 -4.57
CA PRO A 8 -3.67 17.09 -4.31
C PRO A 8 -4.03 16.13 -3.16
N PHE A 9 -4.82 16.60 -2.20
CA PHE A 9 -5.33 15.81 -1.09
C PHE A 9 -6.30 14.69 -1.52
N GLU A 10 -7.18 14.93 -2.52
CA GLU A 10 -8.11 13.89 -3.00
C GLU A 10 -7.36 12.70 -3.61
N ARG A 11 -6.27 12.99 -4.33
CA ARG A 11 -5.41 11.96 -4.91
C ARG A 11 -4.69 11.17 -3.80
N LEU A 12 -4.17 11.86 -2.79
CA LEU A 12 -3.55 11.23 -1.63
C LEU A 12 -4.54 10.34 -0.85
N GLU A 13 -5.78 10.79 -0.68
CA GLU A 13 -6.83 10.04 0.01
C GLU A 13 -7.17 8.71 -0.71
N ILE A 14 -7.19 8.71 -2.04
CA ILE A 14 -7.37 7.48 -2.83
C ILE A 14 -6.24 6.50 -2.55
N PHE A 15 -4.98 6.94 -2.64
CA PHE A 15 -3.84 6.07 -2.33
C PHE A 15 -3.88 5.55 -0.89
N LEU A 16 -4.20 6.39 0.09
CA LEU A 16 -4.36 5.99 1.49
C LEU A 16 -5.42 4.88 1.65
N ASN A 17 -6.58 5.06 1.04
CA ASN A 17 -7.71 4.13 1.14
C ASN A 17 -7.43 2.78 0.46
N GLU A 18 -6.67 2.77 -0.63
CA GLU A 18 -6.31 1.53 -1.34
C GLU A 18 -5.10 0.83 -0.70
N TYR A 19 -4.16 1.58 -0.12
CA TYR A 19 -2.96 1.06 0.54
C TYR A 19 -3.28 0.36 1.86
N GLN A 20 -4.10 0.99 2.71
CA GLN A 20 -4.42 0.49 4.05
C GLN A 20 -4.92 -0.97 4.10
N PRO A 21 -5.88 -1.43 3.27
CA PRO A 21 -6.35 -2.81 3.33
C PRO A 21 -5.26 -3.82 2.91
N GLN A 22 -4.39 -3.45 1.97
CA GLN A 22 -3.29 -4.33 1.54
C GLN A 22 -2.22 -4.43 2.62
N LEU A 23 -1.91 -3.32 3.29
CA LEU A 23 -1.00 -3.32 4.44
C LEU A 23 -1.53 -4.19 5.57
N LYS A 24 -2.83 -4.11 5.86
CA LYS A 24 -3.45 -4.96 6.89
C LYS A 24 -3.34 -6.44 6.56
N LYS A 25 -3.57 -6.83 5.30
CA LYS A 25 -3.40 -8.21 4.84
C LYS A 25 -1.95 -8.69 4.95
N ALA A 26 -1.00 -7.86 4.52
CA ALA A 26 0.43 -8.16 4.65
C ALA A 26 0.83 -8.41 6.12
N LEU A 27 0.36 -7.56 7.03
CA LEU A 27 0.63 -7.73 8.47
C LEU A 27 0.03 -9.04 9.01
N GLN A 28 -1.19 -9.40 8.61
CA GLN A 28 -1.80 -10.67 8.99
C GLN A 28 -1.02 -11.88 8.46
N ALA A 29 -0.60 -11.84 7.19
CA ALA A 29 0.22 -12.89 6.59
C ALA A 29 1.56 -13.06 7.34
N ILE A 30 2.23 -11.97 7.69
CA ILE A 30 3.47 -11.98 8.50
C ILE A 30 3.22 -12.63 9.87
N GLU A 31 2.10 -12.31 10.53
CA GLU A 31 1.76 -12.93 11.81
C GLU A 31 1.56 -14.45 11.69
N ILE A 32 0.91 -14.91 10.62
CA ILE A 32 0.70 -16.34 10.36
C ILE A 32 2.06 -17.02 10.11
N ILE A 33 2.90 -16.47 9.23
CA ILE A 33 4.25 -17.00 8.94
C ILE A 33 5.08 -17.18 10.23
N ARG A 34 4.96 -16.25 11.18
CA ARG A 34 5.72 -16.29 12.44
C ARG A 34 5.19 -17.30 13.46
N LYS A 35 3.93 -17.73 13.35
CA LYS A 35 3.24 -18.55 14.36
C LYS A 35 2.95 -19.99 13.89
N THR A 36 3.12 -20.29 12.61
CA THR A 36 2.72 -21.59 12.03
C THR A 36 3.93 -22.42 11.59
N ASP A 37 3.76 -23.74 11.51
CA ASP A 37 4.80 -24.66 11.06
C ASP A 37 5.13 -24.43 9.57
N GLN A 38 6.41 -24.50 9.21
CA GLN A 38 6.88 -24.21 7.84
C GLN A 38 6.35 -25.21 6.79
N ASN A 39 5.92 -26.41 7.20
CA ASN A 39 5.35 -27.41 6.31
C ASN A 39 3.82 -27.39 6.29
N SER A 40 3.18 -26.45 7.00
CA SER A 40 1.73 -26.31 7.02
C SER A 40 1.20 -25.61 5.76
N GLU A 41 -0.02 -25.96 5.37
CA GLU A 41 -0.74 -25.27 4.29
C GLU A 41 -0.94 -23.79 4.61
N ASP A 42 -1.23 -23.45 5.87
CA ASP A 42 -1.39 -22.07 6.35
C ASP A 42 -0.13 -21.23 6.14
N PHE A 43 1.06 -21.81 6.37
CA PHE A 43 2.33 -21.12 6.10
C PHE A 43 2.50 -20.86 4.60
N SER A 44 2.22 -21.86 3.77
CA SER A 44 2.33 -21.75 2.31
C SER A 44 1.36 -20.69 1.76
N GLN A 45 0.13 -20.66 2.26
CA GLN A 45 -0.86 -19.66 1.89
C GLN A 45 -0.45 -18.26 2.35
N ALA A 46 0.06 -18.12 3.58
CA ALA A 46 0.49 -16.82 4.09
C ALA A 46 1.70 -16.25 3.31
N ILE A 47 2.62 -17.10 2.84
CA ILE A 47 3.70 -16.66 1.94
C ILE A 47 3.15 -16.17 0.60
N ALA A 48 2.20 -16.89 0.01
CA ALA A 48 1.57 -16.48 -1.24
C ALA A 48 0.81 -15.15 -1.07
N ASP A 49 0.05 -15.00 0.01
CA ASP A 49 -0.68 -13.78 0.33
C ASP A 49 0.27 -12.59 0.55
N LEU A 50 1.37 -12.81 1.27
CA LEU A 50 2.39 -11.79 1.49
C LEU A 50 3.05 -11.37 0.17
N HIS A 51 3.34 -12.31 -0.72
CA HIS A 51 3.91 -12.02 -2.04
C HIS A 51 2.98 -11.12 -2.85
N VAL A 52 1.69 -11.47 -2.95
CA VAL A 52 0.69 -10.66 -3.64
C VAL A 52 0.58 -9.27 -3.01
N CYS A 53 0.49 -9.19 -1.68
CA CYS A 53 0.41 -7.91 -0.99
C CYS A 53 1.66 -7.06 -1.25
N SER A 54 2.84 -7.65 -1.30
CA SER A 54 4.11 -6.95 -1.52
C SER A 54 4.16 -6.33 -2.92
N THR A 55 3.76 -7.08 -3.95
CA THR A 55 3.69 -6.57 -5.33
C THR A 55 2.71 -5.41 -5.46
N VAL A 56 1.55 -5.50 -4.80
CA VAL A 56 0.57 -4.42 -4.83
C VAL A 56 1.09 -3.21 -4.05
N LEU A 57 1.54 -3.41 -2.82
CA LEU A 57 2.03 -2.33 -1.96
C LEU A 57 3.22 -1.58 -2.56
N GLU A 58 4.10 -2.24 -3.30
CA GLU A 58 5.23 -1.59 -3.99
C GLU A 58 4.74 -0.51 -4.96
N SER A 59 3.90 -0.87 -5.94
CA SER A 59 3.38 0.09 -6.93
C SER A 59 2.52 1.18 -6.29
N TYR A 60 1.73 0.85 -5.27
CA TYR A 60 0.94 1.87 -4.55
C TYR A 60 1.83 2.78 -3.69
N SER A 61 2.95 2.28 -3.14
CA SER A 61 3.90 3.11 -2.37
C SER A 61 4.53 4.18 -3.25
N GLU A 62 4.91 3.85 -4.48
CA GLU A 62 5.48 4.82 -5.43
C GLU A 62 4.49 5.96 -5.72
N GLY A 63 3.25 5.63 -6.12
CA GLY A 63 2.23 6.64 -6.39
C GLY A 63 1.83 7.46 -5.15
N MET A 64 1.91 6.85 -3.97
CA MET A 64 1.68 7.52 -2.70
C MET A 64 2.77 8.53 -2.37
N VAL A 65 4.05 8.18 -2.59
CA VAL A 65 5.17 9.13 -2.44
C VAL A 65 4.98 10.32 -3.37
N GLU A 66 4.69 10.10 -4.66
CA GLU A 66 4.44 11.18 -5.61
C GLU A 66 3.26 12.08 -5.19
N ALA A 67 2.19 11.49 -4.65
CA ALA A 67 1.03 12.24 -4.17
C ALA A 67 1.34 13.07 -2.91
N ILE A 68 2.18 12.54 -2.01
CA ILE A 68 2.66 13.27 -0.83
C ILE A 68 3.54 14.43 -1.27
N ASP A 69 4.51 14.20 -2.15
CA ASP A 69 5.42 15.22 -2.66
C ASP A 69 4.61 16.38 -3.27
N GLN A 70 3.69 16.08 -4.19
CA GLN A 70 2.79 17.09 -4.79
C GLN A 70 1.99 17.86 -3.75
N PHE A 71 1.45 17.19 -2.72
CA PHE A 71 0.71 17.87 -1.66
C PHE A 71 1.59 18.77 -0.78
N THR A 72 2.86 18.40 -0.56
CA THR A 72 3.80 19.18 0.23
C THR A 72 4.45 20.32 -0.55
N GLU A 73 4.70 20.16 -1.85
CA GLU A 73 5.22 21.21 -2.73
C GLU A 73 4.18 22.30 -2.97
N ASP A 74 2.91 21.96 -3.20
CA ASP A 74 1.79 22.92 -3.35
C ASP A 74 1.57 23.79 -2.09
N ARG A 75 2.14 23.39 -0.95
CA ARG A 75 2.09 24.12 0.33
C ARG A 75 3.30 25.01 0.60
N ASN A 76 4.41 24.86 -0.14
CA ASN A 76 5.64 25.64 0.06
C ASN A 76 5.71 26.90 -0.83
N ASP A 77 4.70 27.13 -1.68
CA ASP A 77 4.57 28.32 -2.55
C ASP A 77 3.70 29.45 -1.91
N ASP A 78 3.38 29.38 -0.61
CA ASP A 78 2.68 30.44 0.17
C ASP A 78 3.56 31.02 1.29
#